data_AF-A0A2J6XG43-F1
#
_entry.id   AF-A0A2J6XG43-F1
#
_cell.length_a   1.000
_cell.length_b   1.000
_cell.length_c   1.000
_cell.angle_alpha   90.00
_cell.angle_beta   90.00
_cell.angle_gamma   90.00
#
_symmetry.space_group_name_H-M   'P 1'
#
loop_
_entity.id
_entity.type
_entity.pdbx_description
1 polymer ?
#
loop_
_entity_poly.entity_id
_entity_poly.type
_entity_poly.pdbx_seq_one_letter_code
_entity_poly.pdbx_strand_id
1 'polypeptide(L)' 'MKEIIFKICLGNLTDALYKSLIAEVNQEAPKKGRVNIEYNNGCLYLTILSDTLSGLRALSNSYMNLIYAMITSI' A
#
# COMPACT_ATOMS: atom_id res chain seq x y z
N MET A 1 5.37 -13.69 -12.19
CA MET A 1 4.97 -12.49 -11.42
C MET A 1 3.70 -12.81 -10.64
N LYS A 2 3.65 -12.45 -9.36
CA LYS A 2 2.50 -12.63 -8.46
C LYS A 2 2.03 -11.25 -8.00
N GLU A 3 0.73 -11.10 -7.79
CA GLU A 3 0.09 -9.81 -7.51
C GLU A 3 -0.97 -9.96 -6.42
N ILE A 4 -1.09 -8.93 -5.56
CA ILE A 4 -2.21 -8.72 -4.65
C ILE A 4 -2.65 -7.26 -4.74
N ILE A 5 -3.96 -7.04 -4.70
CA ILE A 5 -4.57 -5.70 -4.68
C ILE A 5 -5.36 -5.55 -3.39
N PHE A 6 -5.05 -4.53 -2.60
CA PHE A 6 -5.83 -4.12 -1.45
C PHE A 6 -6.70 -2.92 -1.81
N LYS A 7 -8.02 -3.06 -1.63
CA LYS A 7 -8.97 -1.95 -1.74
C LYS A 7 -9.35 -1.49 -0.33
N ILE A 8 -9.10 -0.23 -0.03
CA ILE A 8 -9.31 0.36 1.30
C ILE A 8 -10.23 1.57 1.16
N CYS A 9 -11.37 1.55 1.85
CA CYS A 9 -12.36 2.62 1.82
C CYS A 9 -12.71 2.99 3.27
N LEU A 10 -12.20 4.13 3.73
CA LEU A 10 -12.35 4.62 5.11
C LEU A 10 -13.17 5.92 5.16
N GLY A 11 -14.01 6.15 4.15
CA GLY A 11 -14.78 7.39 4.03
C GLY A 11 -13.87 8.61 3.91
N ASN A 12 -14.11 9.62 4.75
CA ASN A 12 -13.38 10.89 4.77
C ASN A 12 -11.89 10.76 5.10
N LEU A 13 -11.46 9.66 5.75
CA LEU A 13 -10.05 9.44 6.09
C LEU A 13 -9.21 8.88 4.94
N THR A 14 -9.85 8.43 3.86
CA THR A 14 -9.14 7.74 2.77
C THR A 14 -8.17 8.65 2.03
N ASP A 15 -8.50 9.93 1.84
CA ASP A 15 -7.61 10.92 1.20
C ASP A 15 -6.37 11.20 2.06
N ALA A 16 -6.55 11.34 3.39
CA ALA A 16 -5.45 11.52 4.32
C ALA A 16 -4.51 10.30 4.32
N LEU A 17 -5.07 9.08 4.36
CA LEU A 17 -4.30 7.85 4.26
C LEU A 17 -3.52 7.77 2.93
N TYR A 18 -4.16 8.11 1.81
CA TYR A 18 -3.51 8.11 0.49
C TYR A 18 -2.31 9.05 0.44
N LYS A 19 -2.47 10.29 0.91
CA LYS A 19 -1.39 11.30 0.93
C LYS A 19 -0.20 10.86 1.78
N SER A 20 -0.45 10.20 2.91
CA SER A 20 0.62 9.64 3.74
C SER A 20 1.30 8.45 3.09
N LEU A 21 0.53 7.53 2.48
CA LEU A 21 1.04 6.28 1.95
C LEU A 21 1.79 6.46 0.62
N ILE A 22 1.41 7.43 -0.22
CA ILE A 22 2.08 7.65 -1.51
C ILE A 22 3.53 8.10 -1.35
N ALA A 23 3.86 8.81 -0.27
CA ALA A 23 5.23 9.17 0.07
C ALA A 23 6.08 7.91 0.29
N GLU A 24 5.57 6.94 1.05
CA GLU A 24 6.25 5.66 1.32
C GLU A 24 6.42 4.82 0.04
N VAL A 25 5.39 4.76 -0.81
CA VAL A 25 5.45 4.02 -2.08
C VAL A 25 6.54 4.56 -3.01
N ASN A 26 6.71 5.88 -3.03
CA ASN A 26 7.65 6.58 -3.90
C ASN A 26 9.09 6.59 -3.38
N GLN A 27 9.35 6.16 -2.13
CA GLN A 27 10.72 6.06 -1.63
C GLN A 27 11.55 5.08 -2.47
N GLU A 28 12.79 5.49 -2.76
CA GLU A 28 13.80 4.62 -3.36
C GLU A 28 14.35 3.67 -2.29
N ALA A 29 13.89 2.43 -2.32
CA ALA A 29 14.40 1.34 -1.49
C ALA A 29 14.74 0.15 -2.40
N PRO A 30 15.62 -0.78 -2.01
CA PRO A 30 15.82 -2.03 -2.73
C PRO A 30 14.50 -2.83 -2.71
N LYS A 31 13.69 -2.68 -3.75
CA LYS A 31 12.35 -3.24 -3.77
C LYS A 31 12.45 -4.71 -4.17
N LYS A 32 12.04 -5.62 -3.27
CA LYS A 32 11.83 -7.05 -3.55
C LYS A 32 10.62 -7.31 -4.48
N GLY A 33 10.13 -6.27 -5.15
CA GLY A 33 8.89 -6.22 -5.91
C GLY A 33 8.55 -4.78 -6.32
N ARG A 34 7.33 -4.54 -6.80
CA ARG A 34 6.83 -3.20 -7.14
C ARG A 34 5.56 -2.93 -6.35
N VAL A 35 5.39 -1.70 -5.91
CA VAL A 35 4.15 -1.25 -5.24
C VAL A 35 3.66 -0.03 -5.97
N ASN A 36 2.37 -0.03 -6.31
CA ASN A 36 1.67 1.10 -6.90
C ASN A 36 0.47 1.45 -6.02
N ILE A 37 0.10 2.72 -6.02
CA ILE A 37 -1.02 3.23 -5.24
C ILE A 37 -1.86 4.16 -6.10
N GLU A 38 -3.17 3.96 -6.07
CA GLU A 38 -4.14 4.77 -6.79
C GLU A 38 -5.27 5.19 -5.84
N TYR A 39 -5.81 6.39 -6.06
CA TYR A 39 -6.99 6.88 -5.35
C TYR A 39 -8.12 7.08 -6.36
N ASN A 40 -9.21 6.33 -6.21
CA ASN A 40 -10.35 6.39 -7.13
C ASN A 40 -11.67 6.18 -6.37
N ASN A 41 -12.67 6.99 -6.68
CA ASN A 41 -14.03 6.89 -6.13
C ASN A 41 -14.07 6.77 -4.60
N GLY A 42 -13.24 7.55 -3.89
CA GLY A 42 -13.20 7.55 -2.42
C GLY A 42 -12.51 6.34 -1.79
N CYS A 43 -11.88 5.47 -2.60
CA CYS A 43 -11.13 4.31 -2.14
C CYS A 43 -9.68 4.39 -2.61
N LEU A 44 -8.79 3.85 -1.78
CA LEU A 44 -7.38 3.64 -2.09
C LEU A 44 -7.20 2.21 -2.61
N TYR A 45 -6.42 2.07 -3.67
CA TYR A 45 -6.04 0.81 -4.29
C TYR A 45 -4.52 0.66 -4.20
N LEU A 46 -4.06 -0.29 -3.38
CA LEU A 46 -2.64 -0.61 -3.24
C LEU A 46 -2.35 -1.92 -3.99
N THR A 47 -1.57 -1.83 -5.06
CA THR A 47 -1.18 -2.97 -5.88
C THR A 47 0.25 -3.36 -5.54
N ILE A 48 0.47 -4.62 -5.12
CA ILE A 48 1.78 -5.16 -4.78
C ILE A 48 2.11 -6.29 -5.74
N LEU A 49 3.24 -6.17 -6.45
CA LEU A 49 3.77 -7.16 -7.36
C LEU A 49 5.11 -7.70 -6.85
N SER A 50 5.34 -9.01 -6.99
CA SER A 50 6.62 -9.65 -6.67
C SER A 50 6.83 -10.88 -7.54
N ASP A 51 8.08 -11.23 -7.83
CA ASP A 51 8.41 -12.45 -8.57
C ASP A 51 8.27 -13.72 -7.71
N THR A 52 8.33 -13.57 -6.38
CA THR A 52 8.24 -14.68 -5.42
C THR A 52 7.07 -14.50 -4.44
N LEU A 53 6.53 -15.61 -3.95
CA LEU A 53 5.51 -15.60 -2.89
C LEU A 53 6.07 -15.04 -1.57
N SER A 54 7.34 -15.28 -1.27
CA SER A 54 8.00 -14.74 -0.08
C SER A 54 8.17 -13.22 -0.16
N GLY A 55 8.52 -12.68 -1.32
CA GLY A 55 8.55 -11.23 -1.58
C GLY A 55 7.16 -10.60 -1.49
N LEU A 56 6.14 -11.26 -2.03
CA LEU A 56 4.75 -10.82 -1.96
C LEU A 56 4.29 -10.75 -0.50
N ARG A 57 4.52 -11.81 0.29
CA ARG A 57 4.22 -11.84 1.73
C ARG A 57 4.93 -10.72 2.49
N ALA A 58 6.23 -10.54 2.24
CA ALA A 58 7.02 -9.53 2.94
C ALA A 58 6.53 -8.10 2.66
N LEU A 59 6.27 -7.77 1.39
CA LEU A 59 5.77 -6.46 0.99
C LEU A 59 4.35 -6.23 1.54
N SER A 60 3.45 -7.20 1.39
CA SER A 60 2.08 -7.08 1.92
C SER A 60 2.08 -6.85 3.43
N ASN A 61 2.88 -7.58 4.19
CA ASN A 61 2.98 -7.37 5.64
C ASN A 61 3.52 -5.98 5.98
N SER A 62 4.55 -5.52 5.28
CA SER A 62 5.13 -4.19 5.50
C SER A 62 4.10 -3.09 5.28
N TYR A 63 3.39 -3.13 4.15
CA TYR A 63 2.41 -2.11 3.82
C TYR A 63 1.17 -2.16 4.72
N MET A 64 0.70 -3.36 5.09
CA MET A 64 -0.43 -3.47 6.03
C MET A 64 -0.08 -2.91 7.41
N ASN A 65 1.16 -3.10 7.88
CA ASN A 65 1.63 -2.49 9.13
C ASN A 65 1.72 -0.96 9.02
N LEU A 66 2.20 -0.42 7.90
CA LEU A 66 2.23 1.02 7.65
C LEU A 66 0.83 1.62 7.62
N ILE A 67 -0.09 0.97 6.89
CA ILE A 67 -1.50 1.38 6.82
C ILE A 67 -2.12 1.38 8.22
N TYR A 68 -1.92 0.31 8.99
CA TYR A 68 -2.42 0.24 10.37
C TYR A 68 -1.88 1.39 11.22
N ALA A 69 -0.56 1.63 11.19
CA ALA A 69 0.06 2.72 11.95
C ALA A 69 -0.50 4.09 11.56
N MET A 70 -0.63 4.36 10.25
CA MET A 70 -1.19 5.61 9.73
C MET A 70 -2.64 5.80 10.18
N ILE A 71 -3.49 4.77 10.03
CA ILE A 71 -4.90 4.83 10.46
C ILE A 71 -5.01 5.13 11.96
N THR A 72 -4.18 4.51 12.80
CA THR A 72 -4.20 4.75 14.24
C THR A 72 -3.64 6.11 14.67
N SER A 73 -2.98 6.83 13.75
CA SER A 73 -2.38 8.15 14.01
C SER A 73 -3.18 9.32 13.43
N ILE A 74 -4.20 9.04 12.61
CA ILE A 74 -5.15 10.00 12.04
C ILE A 74 -6.26 10.26 13.06
#